data_AF-A0A9W7B0D0-F1
#
_entry.id   AF-A0A9W7B0D0-F1
#
_cell.length_a   1.000
_cell.length_b   1.000
_cell.length_c   1.000
_cell.angle_alpha   90.00
_cell.angle_beta   90.00
_cell.angle_gamma   90.00
#
_symmetry.space_group_name_H-M   'P 1'
#
loop_
_entity.id
_entity.type
_entity.pdbx_description
1 polymer ?
#
loop_
_entity_poly.entity_id
_entity_poly.type
_entity_poly.pdbx_seq_one_letter_code
_entity_poly.pdbx_strand_id
1 'polypeptide(L)'
;MSLDSSFSYCNTFCALFPSYFLWFEWIGSIIFSPFLSKIRPMDNVKLGFDLPQEDELATCLLSGGISPYMTMYFMKQYEEFEDFYAFHRETDEKMVWKESFEHLLRKLTVRALRRGGETTIQPH
;
A
#
# COMPACT_ATOMS: atom_id res chain seq x y z
N MET A 1 -4.48 -7.25 -16.02
CA MET A 1 -4.35 -7.82 -14.65
C MET A 1 -5.22 -7.06 -13.65
N SER A 2 -5.24 -5.73 -13.60
CA SER A 2 -6.09 -4.95 -12.67
C SER A 2 -7.60 -4.89 -12.99
N LEU A 3 -8.02 -5.39 -14.16
CA LEU A 3 -9.42 -5.39 -14.61
C LEU A 3 -10.11 -6.76 -14.43
N ASP A 4 -9.37 -7.76 -13.95
CA ASP A 4 -9.91 -9.08 -13.66
C ASP A 4 -10.36 -9.11 -12.19
N SER A 5 -11.64 -9.39 -11.96
CA SER A 5 -12.26 -9.40 -10.63
C SER A 5 -11.72 -10.51 -9.72
N SER A 6 -10.98 -11.47 -10.26
CA SER A 6 -10.30 -12.50 -9.48
C SER A 6 -9.01 -11.99 -8.81
N PHE A 7 -8.44 -10.88 -9.28
CA PHE A 7 -7.23 -10.30 -8.72
C PHE A 7 -7.53 -9.11 -7.80
N SER A 8 -6.84 -9.07 -6.67
CA SER A 8 -6.85 -7.93 -5.75
C SER A 8 -5.59 -7.10 -5.90
N TYR A 9 -5.69 -5.81 -5.57
CA TYR A 9 -4.58 -4.86 -5.65
C TYR A 9 -4.51 -3.99 -4.39
N CYS A 10 -3.33 -3.43 -4.12
CA CYS A 10 -3.14 -2.40 -3.11
C CYS A 10 -3.70 -1.09 -3.65
N ASN A 11 -4.74 -0.54 -2.99
CA ASN A 11 -5.26 0.77 -3.35
C ASN A 11 -4.59 1.87 -2.54
N THR A 12 -4.80 3.12 -2.93
CA THR A 12 -4.25 4.29 -2.23
C THR A 12 -4.59 4.29 -0.74
N PHE A 13 -5.78 3.83 -0.33
CA PHE A 13 -6.15 3.76 1.09
C PHE A 13 -5.31 2.72 1.85
N CYS A 14 -5.11 1.52 1.28
CA CYS A 14 -4.26 0.48 1.85
C CYS A 14 -2.81 0.95 1.94
N ALA A 15 -2.32 1.67 0.93
CA ALA A 15 -0.97 2.21 0.87
C ALA A 15 -0.71 3.25 1.98
N LEU A 16 -1.69 4.14 2.26
CA LEU A 16 -1.56 5.20 3.25
C LEU A 16 -1.87 4.75 4.69
N PHE A 17 -2.79 3.79 4.86
CA PHE A 17 -3.23 3.31 6.17
C PHE A 17 -3.10 1.79 6.30
N PRO A 18 -1.90 1.22 6.11
CA PRO A 18 -1.70 -0.21 6.04
C PRO A 18 -2.09 -0.92 7.34
N SER A 19 -2.03 -0.25 8.49
CA SER A 19 -2.41 -0.82 9.79
C SER A 19 -3.94 -0.95 9.97
N TYR A 20 -4.73 -0.04 9.42
CA TYR A 20 -6.15 0.13 9.80
C TYR A 20 -7.17 -0.19 8.68
N PHE A 21 -6.71 -0.41 7.44
CA PHE A 21 -7.62 -0.49 6.29
C PHE A 21 -8.68 -1.60 6.36
N LEU A 22 -8.44 -2.71 7.07
CA LEU A 22 -9.39 -3.83 7.11
C LEU A 22 -10.75 -3.51 7.75
N TRP A 23 -10.83 -2.47 8.59
CA TRP A 23 -12.07 -2.09 9.29
C TRP A 23 -12.42 -0.61 9.11
N PHE A 24 -11.43 0.24 8.83
CA PHE A 24 -11.62 1.68 8.74
C PHE A 24 -11.77 2.22 7.31
N GLU A 25 -11.56 1.39 6.27
CA GLU A 25 -11.57 1.85 4.87
C GLU A 25 -12.87 2.53 4.46
N TRP A 26 -14.04 1.96 4.77
CA TRP A 26 -15.34 2.49 4.35
C TRP A 26 -15.68 3.87 4.92
N ILE A 27 -15.34 4.13 6.19
CA ILE A 27 -15.55 5.43 6.84
C ILE A 27 -14.42 6.39 6.46
N GLY A 28 -13.18 5.89 6.48
CA GLY A 28 -11.99 6.67 6.21
C GLY A 28 -11.98 7.23 4.80
N SER A 29 -12.36 6.46 3.78
CA SER A 29 -12.38 6.94 2.40
C SER A 29 -13.34 8.13 2.23
N ILE A 30 -14.49 8.12 2.91
CA ILE A 30 -15.47 9.22 2.88
C ILE A 30 -14.90 10.47 3.57
N ILE A 31 -14.32 10.30 4.76
CA ILE A 31 -13.79 11.42 5.56
C ILE A 31 -12.56 12.06 4.88
N PHE A 32 -11.68 11.25 4.30
CA PHE A 32 -10.44 11.71 3.69
C PHE A 32 -10.58 12.09 2.21
N SER A 33 -11.67 11.69 1.52
CA SER A 33 -11.93 12.06 0.12
C SER A 33 -11.72 13.54 -0.21
N PRO A 34 -12.18 14.52 0.60
CA PRO A 34 -11.97 15.94 0.29
C PRO A 34 -10.52 16.42 0.44
N PHE A 35 -9.69 15.71 1.19
CA PHE A 35 -8.29 16.08 1.43
C PHE A 35 -7.33 15.50 0.39
N LEU A 36 -7.77 14.51 -0.39
CA LEU A 36 -6.94 13.87 -1.40
C LEU A 36 -6.88 14.75 -2.66
N SER A 37 -5.68 14.99 -3.19
CA SER A 37 -5.53 15.66 -4.48
C SER A 37 -6.15 14.80 -5.59
N LYS A 38 -6.72 15.43 -6.62
CA LYS A 38 -7.33 14.71 -7.75
C LYS A 38 -6.29 14.00 -8.64
N ILE A 39 -5.03 14.42 -8.54
CA ILE A 39 -3.91 13.90 -9.31
C ILE A 39 -2.68 13.73 -8.41
N ARG A 40 -1.81 12.79 -8.75
CA ARG A 40 -0.48 12.63 -8.16
C ARG A 40 0.44 13.72 -8.71
N PRO A 41 1.10 14.52 -7.86
CA PRO A 41 1.94 15.63 -8.32
C PRO A 41 3.21 15.17 -9.05
N MET A 42 3.64 13.93 -8.83
CA MET A 42 4.87 13.39 -9.43
C MET A 42 4.71 13.08 -10.93
N ASP A 43 3.52 12.66 -11.37
CA ASP A 43 3.32 12.12 -12.72
C ASP A 43 1.98 12.50 -13.38
N ASN A 44 1.18 13.36 -12.73
CA ASN A 44 -0.14 13.81 -13.20
C ASN A 44 -1.18 12.68 -13.44
N VAL A 45 -0.99 11.51 -12.83
CA VAL A 45 -1.97 10.41 -12.89
C VAL A 45 -3.12 10.65 -11.90
N LYS A 46 -4.33 10.20 -12.24
CA LYS A 46 -5.51 10.29 -11.36
C LYS A 46 -5.21 9.63 -10.02
N LEU A 47 -5.55 10.34 -8.94
CA LEU A 47 -5.41 9.86 -7.58
C LEU A 47 -6.81 9.69 -6.95
N GLY A 48 -7.01 8.56 -6.29
CA GLY A 48 -8.28 8.20 -5.67
C GLY A 48 -8.06 7.04 -4.70
N PHE A 49 -8.86 6.99 -3.63
CA PHE A 49 -8.72 5.96 -2.60
C PHE A 49 -8.92 4.54 -3.12
N ASP A 50 -9.77 4.38 -4.15
CA ASP A 50 -10.07 3.09 -4.77
C ASP A 50 -9.12 2.74 -5.93
N LEU A 51 -8.27 3.68 -6.35
CA LEU A 51 -7.32 3.46 -7.43
C LEU A 51 -6.09 2.68 -6.95
N PRO A 52 -5.47 1.86 -7.82
CA PRO A 52 -4.26 1.13 -7.50
C PRO A 52 -3.10 2.08 -7.20
N GLN A 53 -2.32 1.75 -6.18
CA GLN A 53 -1.15 2.49 -5.73
C GLN A 53 -0.02 1.51 -5.38
N GLU A 54 1.22 2.01 -5.39
CA GLU A 54 2.41 1.24 -5.03
C GLU A 54 2.32 0.69 -3.60
N ASP A 55 2.58 -0.61 -3.46
CA ASP A 55 2.60 -1.35 -2.21
C ASP A 55 3.85 -1.08 -1.37
N GLU A 56 4.93 -0.62 -1.99
CA GLU A 56 6.17 -0.25 -1.29
C GLU A 56 5.94 0.85 -0.24
N LEU A 57 5.03 1.80 -0.49
CA LEU A 57 4.66 2.81 0.49
C LEU A 57 4.03 2.18 1.75
N ALA A 58 3.12 1.22 1.58
CA ALA A 58 2.53 0.51 2.71
C ALA A 58 3.58 -0.30 3.48
N THR A 59 4.49 -0.95 2.77
CA THR A 59 5.56 -1.75 3.36
C THR A 59 6.55 -0.88 4.13
N CYS A 60 6.91 0.28 3.58
CA CYS A 60 7.71 1.30 4.26
C CYS A 60 7.07 1.74 5.58
N LEU A 61 5.76 2.03 5.58
CA LEU A 61 5.04 2.43 6.79
C LEU A 61 4.93 1.29 7.82
N LEU A 62 4.74 0.04 7.39
CA LEU A 62 4.64 -1.11 8.30
C LEU A 62 5.99 -1.51 8.91
N SER A 63 7.06 -1.44 8.12
CA SER A 63 8.42 -1.79 8.55
C SER A 63 9.10 -0.68 9.36
N GLY A 64 8.47 0.48 9.50
CA GLY A 64 9.05 1.62 10.22
C GLY A 64 10.11 2.38 9.43
N GLY A 65 10.06 2.32 8.10
CA GLY A 65 10.96 3.07 7.22
C GLY A 65 12.10 2.29 6.59
N ILE A 66 12.08 0.96 6.74
CA ILE A 66 13.04 0.06 6.07
C ILE A 66 12.59 -0.06 4.61
N SER A 67 12.91 0.90 3.76
CA SER A 67 12.47 0.89 2.37
C SER A 67 13.27 1.89 1.54
N PRO A 68 13.55 1.59 0.25
CA PRO A 68 14.13 2.57 -0.66
C PRO A 68 13.25 3.82 -0.81
N TYR A 69 11.95 3.73 -0.48
CA TYR A 69 11.02 4.86 -0.52
C TYR A 69 11.47 6.03 0.38
N MET A 70 12.23 5.77 1.45
CA MET A 70 12.78 6.82 2.32
C MET A 70 13.78 7.75 1.62
N THR A 71 14.43 7.30 0.55
CA THR A 71 15.31 8.16 -0.26
C THR A 71 14.56 9.37 -0.86
N MET A 72 13.27 9.23 -1.16
CA MET A 72 12.45 10.34 -1.68
C MET A 72 12.18 11.41 -0.62
N TYR A 73 12.10 11.02 0.66
CA TYR A 73 11.89 11.94 1.78
C TYR A 73 13.21 12.55 2.30
N PHE A 74 14.27 11.74 2.37
CA PHE A 74 15.57 12.11 2.92
C PHE A 74 16.68 12.03 1.87
N MET A 75 16.52 12.79 0.78
CA MET A 75 17.43 12.74 -0.39
C MET A 75 18.91 12.96 -0.04
N LYS A 76 19.22 13.75 0.99
CA LYS A 76 20.60 14.01 1.43
C LYS A 76 21.26 12.81 2.11
N GLN A 77 20.47 11.84 2.56
CA GLN A 77 20.91 10.64 3.26
C GLN A 77 20.72 9.39 2.40
N TYR A 78 20.72 9.55 1.06
CA TYR A 78 20.50 8.46 0.11
C TYR A 78 21.35 7.21 0.41
N GLU A 79 22.63 7.41 0.76
CA GLU A 79 23.56 6.32 1.06
C GLU A 79 23.10 5.44 2.24
N GLU A 80 22.32 5.97 3.18
CA GLU A 80 21.78 5.22 4.32
C GLU A 80 20.66 4.24 3.90
N PHE A 81 19.99 4.49 2.76
CA PHE A 81 18.82 3.73 2.31
C PHE A 81 19.09 2.92 1.03
N GLU A 82 20.27 3.06 0.42
CA GLU A 82 20.64 2.39 -0.83
C GLU A 82 20.56 0.86 -0.72
N ASP A 83 20.92 0.31 0.43
CA ASP A 83 20.88 -1.13 0.69
C ASP A 83 19.47 -1.72 0.58
N PHE A 84 18.42 -0.93 0.83
CA PHE A 84 17.04 -1.41 0.82
C PHE A 84 16.50 -1.68 -0.59
N TYR A 85 17.17 -1.25 -1.65
CA TYR A 85 16.76 -1.57 -3.03
C TYR A 85 16.90 -3.06 -3.36
N ALA A 86 17.90 -3.74 -2.80
CA ALA A 86 18.22 -5.12 -3.16
C ALA A 86 18.53 -6.02 -1.97
N PHE A 87 18.62 -5.47 -0.76
CA PHE A 87 19.02 -6.19 0.45
C PHE A 87 20.25 -7.07 0.21
N HIS A 88 21.30 -6.47 -0.36
CA HIS A 88 22.56 -7.15 -0.70
C HIS A 88 23.21 -7.85 0.51
N ARG A 89 22.87 -7.39 1.72
CA ARG A 89 23.30 -7.97 2.99
C ARG A 89 22.12 -8.66 3.66
N GLU A 90 22.37 -9.84 4.23
CA GLU A 90 21.43 -10.48 5.14
C GLU A 90 21.50 -9.75 6.49
N THR A 91 20.50 -8.91 6.76
CA THR A 91 20.38 -8.13 7.99
C THR A 91 19.04 -8.40 8.66
N ASP A 92 18.94 -8.10 9.96
CA ASP A 92 17.67 -8.18 10.69
C ASP A 92 16.60 -7.27 10.03
N GLU A 93 17.00 -6.16 9.43
CA GLU A 93 16.12 -5.25 8.71
C GLU A 93 15.45 -5.90 7.49
N LYS A 94 16.18 -6.74 6.76
CA LYS A 94 15.62 -7.52 5.64
C LYS A 94 14.51 -8.45 6.13
N MET A 95 14.71 -9.07 7.29
CA MET A 95 13.70 -9.94 7.91
C MET A 95 12.47 -9.13 8.32
N VAL A 96 12.65 -7.98 8.98
CA VAL A 96 11.54 -7.09 9.38
C VAL A 96 10.77 -6.58 8.16
N TRP A 97 11.46 -6.19 7.08
CA TRP A 97 10.82 -5.78 5.84
C TRP A 97 9.99 -6.91 5.24
N LYS A 98 10.57 -8.12 5.16
CA LYS A 98 9.90 -9.30 4.61
C LYS A 98 8.65 -9.67 5.42
N GLU A 99 8.75 -9.65 6.75
CA GLU A 99 7.61 -9.90 7.63
C GLU A 99 6.52 -8.84 7.47
N SER A 100 6.91 -7.56 7.33
CA SER A 100 6.00 -6.44 7.10
C SER A 100 5.29 -6.56 5.75
N PHE A 101 6.02 -6.92 4.70
CA PHE A 101 5.47 -7.16 3.37
C PHE A 101 4.52 -8.36 3.36
N GLU A 102 4.92 -9.47 3.99
CA GLU A 102 4.05 -10.64 4.12
C GLU A 102 2.78 -10.31 4.90
N HIS A 103 2.89 -9.51 5.97
CA HIS A 103 1.75 -9.03 6.73
C HIS A 103 0.79 -8.20 5.86
N LEU A 104 1.32 -7.31 5.01
CA LEU A 104 0.53 -6.55 4.04
C LEU A 104 -0.21 -7.48 3.08
N LEU A 105 0.49 -8.46 2.48
CA LEU A 105 -0.11 -9.42 1.55
C LEU A 105 -1.25 -10.20 2.19
N ARG A 106 -1.04 -10.73 3.41
CA ARG A 106 -2.08 -11.46 4.15
C ARG A 106 -3.32 -10.59 4.36
N LYS A 107 -3.16 -9.31 4.71
CA LYS A 107 -4.31 -8.39 4.87
C LYS A 107 -5.01 -8.09 3.56
N LEU A 108 -4.28 -7.90 2.46
CA LEU A 108 -4.86 -7.73 1.14
C LEU A 108 -5.65 -8.98 0.72
N THR A 109 -5.14 -10.18 1.01
CA THR A 109 -5.87 -11.44 0.77
C THR A 109 -7.16 -11.51 1.58
N VAL A 110 -7.12 -11.16 2.88
CA VAL A 110 -8.34 -11.13 3.71
C VAL A 110 -9.36 -10.12 3.17
N ARG A 111 -8.91 -8.95 2.74
CA ARG A 111 -9.77 -7.93 2.12
C ARG A 111 -10.40 -8.43 0.82
N ALA A 112 -9.62 -9.11 -0.03
CA ALA A 112 -10.10 -9.70 -1.28
C ALA A 112 -11.18 -10.75 -1.02
N LEU A 113 -10.96 -11.65 -0.05
CA LEU A 113 -11.94 -12.68 0.33
C LEU A 113 -13.24 -12.07 0.88
N ARG A 114 -13.16 -11.00 1.69
CA ARG A 114 -14.35 -10.29 2.20
C ARG A 114 -15.19 -9.71 1.06
N ARG A 115 -14.54 -9.04 0.10
CA ARG A 115 -15.23 -8.44 -1.06
C ARG A 115 -15.74 -9.49 -2.04
N GLY A 116 -15.01 -10.59 -2.24
CA GLY A 116 -15.47 -11.74 -3.03
C GLY A 116 -16.71 -12.41 -2.45
N GLY A 117 -16.85 -12.44 -1.12
CA GLY A 117 -18.07 -12.90 -0.43
C GLY A 117 -19.27 -11.96 -0.58
N GLU A 118 -19.03 -10.65 -0.75
CA GLU A 118 -20.07 -9.64 -0.97
C GLU A 118 -20.62 -9.60 -2.41
N THR A 119 -19.96 -10.26 -3.37
CA THR A 119 -20.32 -10.20 -4.80
C THR A 119 -21.51 -11.13 -5.18
N THR A 120 -22.24 -11.69 -4.21
CA THR A 120 -23.45 -12.52 -4.48
C THR A 120 -24.73 -11.69 -4.60
N ILE A 121 -24.72 -10.37 -4.38
CA ILE A 121 -25.93 -9.55 -4.50
C ILE A 121 -25.64 -8.30 -5.34
N GLN A 122 -25.77 -8.43 -6.66
CA GLN A 122 -26.08 -7.31 -7.55
C GLN A 122 -27.43 -7.63 -8.19
N PRO A 123 -28.52 -6.92 -7.84
CA PRO A 123 -29.79 -7.08 -8.52
C PRO A 123 -29.71 -6.42 -9.91
N HIS A 124 -30.26 -7.13 -10.88
CA HIS A 124 -30.49 -6.72 -12.26
C HIS A 124 -31.54 -5.59 -12.34
#